data_AF-A0A976IX18-F1
#
_entry.id   AF-A0A976IX18-F1
#
_cell.length_a   1.000
_cell.length_b   1.000
_cell.length_c   1.000
_cell.angle_alpha   90.00
_cell.angle_beta   90.00
_cell.angle_gamma   90.00
#
_symmetry.space_group_name_H-M   'P 1'
#
loop_
_entity.id
_entity.type
_entity.pdbx_description
1 polymer ?
#
loop_
_entity_poly.entity_id
_entity_poly.type
_entity_poly.pdbx_seq_one_letter_code
_entity_poly.pdbx_strand_id
1 'polypeptide(L)'
;MDMHEFMGGVRARLHRLGYSDLALVAPLASAFIKPSPFGTSVIAITDGRHTTDSAMERFDRLRTWFSGLVGNGRGLLLFVYANPPYATVQDIQKARFYTNSAGIDAGFYDLASGTHWLSYSQFEQDVFGE
;
A
#
# COMPACT_ATOMS: atom_id res chain seq x y z
N MET A 1 -9.04 15.82 -4.06
CA MET A 1 -8.32 15.02 -5.07
C MET A 1 -9.12 13.76 -5.31
N ASP A 2 -9.28 13.32 -6.55
CA ASP A 2 -9.92 12.04 -6.83
C ASP A 2 -8.91 10.89 -6.93
N MET A 3 -9.41 9.65 -7.01
CA MET A 3 -8.55 8.46 -7.08
C MET A 3 -7.69 8.43 -8.34
N HIS A 4 -8.18 8.98 -9.46
CA HIS A 4 -7.44 8.98 -10.71
C HIS A 4 -6.25 9.95 -10.66
N GLU A 5 -6.47 11.17 -10.14
CA GLU A 5 -5.42 12.16 -9.88
C GLU A 5 -4.37 11.61 -8.91
N PHE A 6 -4.81 11.02 -7.80
CA PHE A 6 -3.95 10.39 -6.80
C PHE A 6 -3.08 9.30 -7.43
N MET A 7 -3.71 8.35 -8.13
CA MET A 7 -3.02 7.23 -8.77
C MET A 7 -2.05 7.68 -9.86
N GLY A 8 -2.39 8.71 -10.63
CA GLY A 8 -1.50 9.30 -11.63
C GLY A 8 -0.22 9.86 -11.01
N GLY A 9 -0.36 10.62 -9.91
CA GLY A 9 0.77 11.18 -9.17
C GLY A 9 1.68 10.11 -8.56
N VAL A 10 1.09 9.13 -7.87
CA VAL A 10 1.83 8.03 -7.24
C VAL A 10 2.54 7.18 -8.30
N ARG A 11 1.86 6.78 -9.37
CA ARG A 11 2.46 5.99 -10.45
C ARG A 11 3.65 6.69 -11.08
N ALA A 12 3.49 7.97 -11.45
CA ALA A 12 4.57 8.74 -12.07
C ALA A 12 5.79 8.89 -11.14
N ARG A 13 5.57 9.02 -9.83
CA ARG A 13 6.64 9.06 -8.83
C ARG A 13 7.34 7.71 -8.70
N LEU A 14 6.59 6.64 -8.50
CA LEU A 14 7.14 5.29 -8.33
C LEU A 14 7.95 4.86 -9.57
N HIS A 15 7.49 5.16 -10.78
CA HIS A 15 8.25 4.89 -12.01
C HIS A 15 9.57 5.64 -12.07
N ARG A 16 9.60 6.93 -11.66
CA ARG A 16 10.87 7.69 -11.57
C ARG A 16 11.82 7.09 -10.53
N LEU A 17 11.29 6.47 -9.48
CA LEU A 17 12.07 5.76 -8.47
C LEU A 17 12.47 4.34 -8.88
N GLY A 18 12.14 3.91 -10.10
CA GLY A 18 12.51 2.60 -10.65
C GLY A 18 11.58 1.45 -10.27
N TYR A 19 10.38 1.75 -9.76
CA TYR A 19 9.34 0.74 -9.63
C TYR A 19 8.71 0.42 -10.99
N SER A 20 8.32 -0.83 -11.18
CA SER A 20 7.55 -1.31 -12.34
C SER A 20 6.14 -1.69 -11.92
N ASP A 21 5.16 -1.51 -12.80
CA ASP A 21 3.79 -2.01 -12.62
C ASP A 21 3.80 -3.55 -12.50
N LEU A 22 2.99 -4.08 -11.57
CA LEU A 22 2.71 -5.50 -11.42
C LEU A 22 1.31 -5.84 -11.96
N ALA A 23 1.14 -7.10 -12.39
CA ALA A 23 -0.19 -7.64 -12.67
C ALA A 23 -1.07 -7.60 -11.42
N LEU A 24 -2.31 -7.13 -11.59
CA LEU A 24 -3.23 -6.92 -10.48
C LEU A 24 -3.91 -8.22 -10.04
N VAL A 25 -4.10 -8.34 -8.73
CA VAL A 25 -4.97 -9.35 -8.11
C VAL A 25 -6.05 -8.60 -7.35
N ALA A 26 -7.31 -9.00 -7.47
CA ALA A 26 -8.40 -8.37 -6.72
C ALA A 26 -8.13 -8.47 -5.20
N PRO A 27 -8.40 -7.41 -4.40
CA PRO A 27 -9.07 -6.14 -4.73
C PRO A 27 -8.09 -4.97 -5.01
N LEU A 28 -6.91 -5.23 -5.56
CA LEU A 28 -5.91 -4.18 -5.82
C LEU A 28 -6.34 -3.27 -6.98
N ALA A 29 -6.24 -1.96 -6.76
CA ALA A 29 -6.35 -0.94 -7.80
C ALA A 29 -5.03 -0.78 -8.56
N SER A 30 -3.89 -0.93 -7.87
CA SER A 30 -2.56 -0.92 -8.48
C SER A 30 -1.56 -1.68 -7.64
N ALA A 31 -0.48 -2.16 -8.27
CA ALA A 31 0.65 -2.76 -7.59
C ALA A 31 1.95 -2.43 -8.31
N PHE A 32 3.02 -2.26 -7.53
CA PHE A 32 4.32 -1.82 -7.99
C PHE A 32 5.41 -2.64 -7.33
N ILE A 33 6.48 -2.93 -8.07
CA ILE A 33 7.62 -3.71 -7.59
C ILE A 33 8.93 -3.02 -7.93
N LYS A 34 9.88 -3.09 -6.99
CA LYS A 34 11.26 -2.64 -7.20
C LYS A 34 12.22 -3.66 -6.59
N PRO A 35 12.97 -4.41 -7.41
CA PRO A 35 14.06 -5.24 -6.92
C PRO A 35 15.16 -4.39 -6.27
N SER A 36 15.71 -4.85 -5.16
CA SER A 36 16.89 -4.24 -4.53
C SER A 36 17.88 -5.32 -4.06
N PRO A 37 19.16 -4.97 -3.84
CA PRO A 37 20.15 -5.90 -3.28
C PRO A 37 19.75 -6.50 -1.93
N PHE A 38 18.86 -5.85 -1.19
CA PHE A 38 18.41 -6.25 0.14
C PHE A 38 17.02 -6.92 0.14
N GLY A 39 16.45 -7.19 -1.04
CA GLY A 39 15.13 -7.79 -1.21
C GLY A 39 14.22 -6.98 -2.13
N THR A 40 12.96 -7.39 -2.25
CA THR A 40 11.99 -6.74 -3.14
C THR A 40 11.11 -5.76 -2.37
N SER A 41 11.03 -4.51 -2.84
CA SER A 41 10.02 -3.56 -2.36
C SER A 41 8.74 -3.71 -3.18
N VAL A 42 7.62 -3.91 -2.50
CA VAL A 42 6.29 -4.01 -3.15
C VAL A 42 5.36 -2.97 -2.56
N ILE A 43 4.72 -2.17 -3.39
CA ILE A 43 3.66 -1.23 -2.98
C ILE A 43 2.39 -1.64 -3.70
N ALA A 44 1.34 -1.98 -2.97
CA ALA A 44 0.04 -2.25 -3.54
C ALA A 44 -0.99 -1.28 -2.95
N ILE A 45 -1.95 -0.90 -3.78
CA ILE A 45 -2.93 0.14 -3.47
C ILE A 45 -4.32 -0.45 -3.65
N THR A 46 -5.18 -0.25 -2.67
CA THR A 46 -6.59 -0.66 -2.72
C THR A 46 -7.50 0.56 -2.67
N ASP A 47 -8.61 0.48 -3.39
CA ASP A 47 -9.68 1.46 -3.27
C ASP A 47 -10.64 1.02 -2.14
N GLY A 48 -10.63 1.76 -1.04
CA GLY A 48 -11.47 1.55 0.13
C GLY A 48 -12.86 2.16 0.03
N ARG A 49 -13.18 2.90 -1.04
CA ARG A 49 -14.45 3.66 -1.15
C ARG A 49 -15.67 2.80 -1.47
N HIS A 50 -15.47 1.61 -2.05
CA HIS A 50 -16.56 0.81 -2.64
C HIS A 50 -16.63 -0.62 -2.13
N THR A 51 -16.03 -0.90 -0.96
CA THR A 51 -15.94 -2.24 -0.39
C THR A 51 -16.70 -2.33 0.93
N THR A 52 -17.35 -3.47 1.15
CA THR A 52 -17.93 -3.85 2.45
C THR A 52 -16.91 -4.47 3.39
N ASP A 53 -15.80 -4.96 2.83
CA ASP A 53 -14.78 -5.67 3.59
C ASP A 53 -13.95 -4.71 4.45
N SER A 54 -13.65 -5.14 5.68
CA SER A 54 -12.76 -4.40 6.58
C SER A 54 -11.34 -4.29 6.01
N ALA A 55 -10.55 -3.35 6.54
CA ALA A 55 -9.14 -3.22 6.17
C ALA A 55 -8.35 -4.50 6.52
N MET A 56 -8.63 -5.09 7.69
CA MET A 56 -7.99 -6.33 8.14
C MET A 56 -8.30 -7.52 7.23
N GLU A 57 -9.57 -7.74 6.85
CA GLU A 57 -9.95 -8.84 5.95
C GLU A 57 -9.30 -8.72 4.57
N ARG A 58 -9.09 -7.49 4.07
CA ARG A 58 -8.38 -7.26 2.81
C ARG A 58 -6.88 -7.48 2.97
N PHE A 59 -6.30 -6.99 4.06
CA PHE A 59 -4.90 -7.22 4.39
C PHE A 59 -4.59 -8.71 4.48
N ASP A 60 -5.41 -9.49 5.21
CA ASP A 60 -5.23 -10.93 5.38
C ASP A 60 -5.36 -11.71 4.06
N ARG A 61 -6.30 -11.32 3.19
CA ARG A 61 -6.43 -11.93 1.85
C ARG A 61 -5.22 -11.68 0.96
N LEU A 62 -4.65 -10.48 1.02
CA LEU A 62 -3.50 -10.09 0.21
C LEU A 62 -2.16 -10.52 0.81
N ARG A 63 -2.14 -10.98 2.06
CA ARG A 63 -0.94 -11.41 2.77
C ARG A 63 -0.15 -12.47 2.02
N THR A 64 -0.82 -13.52 1.53
CA THR A 64 -0.16 -14.61 0.79
C THR A 64 0.44 -14.09 -0.52
N TRP A 65 -0.29 -13.21 -1.22
CA TRP A 65 0.18 -12.59 -2.45
C TRP A 65 1.42 -11.73 -2.22
N PHE A 66 1.41 -10.85 -1.20
CA PHE A 66 2.58 -10.06 -0.83
C PHE A 66 3.76 -10.95 -0.44
N SER A 67 3.52 -11.98 0.37
CA SER A 67 4.58 -12.85 0.87
C SER A 67 5.33 -13.56 -0.27
N GLY A 68 4.63 -13.93 -1.34
CA GLY A 68 5.24 -14.52 -2.53
C GLY A 68 6.10 -13.55 -3.35
N LEU A 69 5.83 -12.25 -3.29
CA LEU A 69 6.54 -11.23 -4.08
C LEU A 69 7.70 -10.60 -3.31
N VAL A 70 7.49 -10.31 -2.02
CA VAL A 70 8.44 -9.54 -1.20
C VAL A 70 9.70 -10.36 -0.88
N GLY A 71 9.55 -11.66 -0.65
CA GLY A 71 10.66 -12.51 -0.20
C GLY A 71 11.27 -12.00 1.10
N ASN A 72 12.51 -11.49 1.05
CA ASN A 72 13.23 -10.87 2.17
C ASN A 72 13.13 -9.34 2.22
N GLY A 73 12.38 -8.71 1.31
CA GLY A 73 12.27 -7.25 1.20
C GLY A 73 11.21 -6.62 2.12
N ARG A 74 10.46 -5.63 1.62
CA ARG A 74 9.34 -5.03 2.35
C ARG A 74 8.12 -4.81 1.46
N GLY A 75 6.94 -4.88 2.06
CA GLY A 75 5.67 -4.63 1.40
C GLY A 75 4.90 -3.48 2.05
N LEU A 76 4.20 -2.68 1.25
CA LEU A 76 3.18 -1.74 1.70
C LEU A 76 1.85 -2.04 1.04
N LEU A 77 0.80 -2.26 1.84
CA LEU A 77 -0.58 -2.18 1.39
C LEU A 77 -1.19 -0.84 1.78
N LEU A 78 -1.35 0.05 0.79
CA LEU A 78 -1.97 1.36 0.97
C LEU A 78 -3.48 1.28 0.72
N PHE A 79 -4.26 1.65 1.73
CA PHE A 79 -5.70 1.78 1.62
C PHE A 79 -6.09 3.23 1.33
N VAL A 80 -6.75 3.46 0.19
CA VAL A 80 -7.19 4.80 -0.20
C VAL A 80 -8.68 4.96 0.10
N TYR A 81 -9.04 5.96 0.88
CA TYR A 81 -10.42 6.24 1.30
C TYR A 81 -10.85 7.65 0.93
N ALA A 82 -12.14 7.92 1.07
CA ALA A 82 -12.67 9.27 1.18
C ALA A 82 -13.38 9.39 2.54
N ASN A 83 -12.74 10.07 3.49
CA ASN A 83 -13.17 10.24 4.87
C ASN A 83 -13.36 8.91 5.65
N PRO A 84 -12.28 8.14 5.91
CA PRO A 84 -12.38 6.87 6.63
C PRO A 84 -12.82 7.07 8.09
N PRO A 85 -13.66 6.18 8.66
CA PRO A 85 -13.96 6.19 10.09
C PRO A 85 -12.69 6.01 10.93
N TYR A 86 -12.65 6.63 12.11
CA TYR A 86 -11.50 6.52 13.02
C TYR A 86 -11.14 5.08 13.37
N ALA A 87 -12.14 4.21 13.60
CA ALA A 87 -11.92 2.79 13.87
C ALA A 87 -11.19 2.09 12.71
N THR A 88 -11.53 2.42 11.47
CA THR A 88 -10.85 1.89 10.27
C THR A 88 -9.39 2.32 10.22
N VAL A 89 -9.10 3.59 10.55
CA VAL A 89 -7.72 4.08 10.64
C VAL A 89 -6.92 3.32 11.71
N GLN A 90 -7.51 3.11 12.89
CA GLN A 90 -6.87 2.35 13.97
C GLN A 90 -6.59 0.90 13.57
N ASP A 91 -7.48 0.26 12.82
CA ASP A 91 -7.28 -1.11 12.35
C ASP A 91 -6.15 -1.19 11.33
N ILE A 92 -6.07 -0.22 10.40
CA ILE A 92 -4.96 -0.12 9.44
C ILE A 92 -3.63 0.08 10.17
N GLN A 93 -3.59 0.89 11.22
CA GLN A 93 -2.38 1.11 12.02
C GLN A 93 -1.88 -0.13 12.76
N LYS A 94 -2.78 -1.08 13.03
CA LYS A 94 -2.46 -2.37 13.63
C LYS A 94 -2.05 -3.41 12.58
N ALA A 95 -2.54 -3.27 11.34
CA ALA A 95 -2.29 -4.21 10.25
C ALA A 95 -0.81 -4.23 9.85
N ARG A 96 -0.10 -5.22 10.39
CA ARG A 96 1.28 -5.54 10.06
C ARG A 96 1.45 -7.05 10.08
N PHE A 97 2.22 -7.58 9.14
CA PHE A 97 2.62 -8.97 9.17
C PHE A 97 4.08 -9.09 8.79
N TYR A 98 4.80 -9.89 9.57
CA TYR A 98 6.19 -10.21 9.30
C TYR A 98 6.26 -11.62 8.72
N THR A 99 6.90 -11.77 7.56
CA THR A 99 7.50 -13.04 7.18
C THR A 99 8.90 -13.14 7.83
N ASN A 100 9.63 -14.24 7.62
CA ASN A 100 10.96 -14.51 8.21
C ASN A 100 11.84 -13.27 8.45
N SER A 101 12.01 -12.44 7.42
CA SER A 101 12.82 -11.21 7.46
C SER A 101 12.12 -9.99 6.84
N ALA A 102 10.95 -10.18 6.21
CA ALA A 102 10.24 -9.12 5.50
C ALA A 102 9.06 -8.59 6.31
N GLY A 103 8.95 -7.26 6.39
CA GLY A 103 7.77 -6.59 6.93
C GLY A 103 6.81 -6.22 5.80
N ILE A 104 5.58 -6.71 5.89
CA ILE A 104 4.45 -6.19 5.11
C ILE A 104 3.65 -5.31 6.06
N ASP A 105 3.62 -4.04 5.72
CA ASP A 105 2.98 -3.00 6.49
C ASP A 105 1.73 -2.50 5.77
N ALA A 106 0.74 -2.02 6.51
CA ALA A 106 -0.38 -1.30 5.95
C ALA A 106 -0.21 0.21 6.15
N GLY A 107 -0.92 0.99 5.33
CA GLY A 107 -1.05 2.43 5.51
C GLY A 107 -2.35 2.94 4.92
N PHE A 108 -2.69 4.20 5.16
CA PHE A 108 -3.87 4.80 4.55
C PHE A 108 -3.58 6.17 3.93
N TYR A 109 -4.42 6.52 2.97
CA TYR A 109 -4.52 7.86 2.40
C TYR A 109 -5.99 8.29 2.33
N ASP A 110 -6.31 9.47 2.86
CA ASP A 110 -7.64 10.06 2.74
C ASP A 110 -7.67 11.10 1.61
N LEU A 111 -8.38 10.79 0.52
CA LEU A 111 -8.58 11.66 -0.63
C LEU A 111 -9.30 12.98 -0.29
N ALA A 112 -10.10 13.00 0.79
CA ALA A 112 -10.88 14.16 1.18
C ALA A 112 -10.03 15.22 1.89
N SER A 113 -9.21 14.80 2.86
CA SER A 113 -8.38 15.71 3.65
C SER A 113 -6.92 15.79 3.18
N GLY A 114 -6.47 14.83 2.37
CA GLY A 114 -5.06 14.65 2.04
C GLY A 114 -4.23 14.00 3.16
N THR A 115 -4.84 13.66 4.30
CA THR A 115 -4.18 13.04 5.44
C THR A 115 -3.77 11.62 5.13
N HIS A 116 -2.57 11.22 5.56
CA HIS A 116 -2.07 9.86 5.40
C HIS A 116 -1.36 9.35 6.65
N TRP A 117 -1.12 8.05 6.66
CA TRP A 117 -0.23 7.41 7.62
C TRP A 117 0.40 6.18 6.98
N LEU A 118 1.72 6.05 7.12
CA LEU A 118 2.48 4.86 6.77
C LEU A 118 3.37 4.47 7.95
N SER A 119 3.56 3.18 8.20
CA SER A 119 4.42 2.72 9.30
C SER A 119 5.92 2.80 8.99
N TYR A 120 6.31 3.02 7.72
CA TYR A 120 7.69 2.98 7.28
C TYR A 120 8.05 4.19 6.40
N SER A 121 9.01 4.99 6.89
CA SER A 121 9.39 6.28 6.29
C SER A 121 9.89 6.19 4.84
N GLN A 122 10.53 5.09 4.45
CA GLN A 122 10.95 4.92 3.05
C GLN A 122 9.75 4.88 2.10
N PHE A 123 8.65 4.23 2.51
CA PHE A 123 7.45 4.21 1.68
C PHE A 123 6.74 5.57 1.66
N GLU A 124 6.90 6.37 2.71
CA GLU A 124 6.41 7.76 2.75
C GLU A 124 7.14 8.64 1.74
N GLN A 125 8.47 8.54 1.71
CA GLN A 125 9.29 9.17 0.67
C GLN A 125 8.94 8.67 -0.73
N ASP A 126 8.75 7.36 -0.89
CA ASP A 126 8.48 6.76 -2.20
C ASP A 126 7.10 7.16 -2.75
N VAL A 127 6.06 7.17 -1.90
CA VAL A 127 4.67 7.44 -2.30
C VAL A 127 4.37 8.94 -2.33
N PHE A 128 4.80 9.70 -1.33
CA PHE A 128 4.43 11.11 -1.14
C PHE A 128 5.60 12.07 -1.39
N GLY A 129 6.84 11.64 -1.13
CA GLY A 129 8.03 12.48 -1.32
C GLY A 129 8.44 13.30 -0.11
N GLU A 130 7.98 12.90 1.07
CA GLU A 130 8.23 13.55 2.36
C GLU A 130 9.24 12.77 3.19
#